data_AF-A0A6P0JZN7-F1
#
_entry.id   AF-A0A6P0JZN7-F1
#
_cell.length_a   1.000
_cell.length_b   1.000
_cell.length_c   1.000
_cell.angle_alpha   90.00
_cell.angle_beta   90.00
_cell.angle_gamma   90.00
#
_symmetry.space_group_name_H-M   'P 1'
#
loop_
_entity.id
_entity.type
_entity.pdbx_description
1 polymer ?
#
loop_
_entity_poly.entity_id
_entity_poly.type
_entity_poly.pdbx_seq_one_letter_code
_entity_poly.pdbx_strand_id
1 'polypeptide(L)'
;AEYGFAGLALQTGIESAVASLWYANDAGTLALMSEFYHHLETAPTKAEALRQAQLSMLRRNARLETFSQETDATANYIKGELVGDFGKVTLPPEVAQLGDRTLSHPYYWSGFTLIGSPF
;
A
#
# COMPACT_ATOMS: atom_id res chain seq x y z
N ALA A 1 8.44 12.19 -24.05
CA ALA A 1 8.06 12.44 -22.63
C ALA A 1 7.98 11.09 -21.94
N GLU A 2 9.11 10.55 -21.48
CA GLU A 2 9.24 9.08 -21.39
C GLU A 2 8.77 8.45 -20.06
N TYR A 3 8.39 9.23 -19.04
CA TYR A 3 7.98 8.69 -17.74
C TYR A 3 6.76 9.40 -17.09
N GLY A 4 5.98 10.17 -17.86
CA GLY A 4 4.82 10.90 -17.32
C GLY A 4 5.18 11.76 -16.10
N PHE A 5 4.33 11.77 -15.06
CA PHE A 5 4.55 12.54 -13.84
C PHE A 5 5.82 12.15 -13.07
N ALA A 6 6.24 10.89 -13.12
CA ALA A 6 7.48 10.48 -12.46
C ALA A 6 8.72 11.09 -13.12
N GLY A 7 8.70 11.23 -14.45
CA GLY A 7 9.74 11.94 -15.19
C GLY A 7 9.82 13.42 -14.85
N LEU A 8 8.67 14.07 -14.67
CA LEU A 8 8.61 15.46 -14.20
C LEU A 8 9.18 15.59 -12.78
N ALA A 9 8.84 14.66 -11.89
CA ALA A 9 9.31 14.66 -10.52
C ALA A 9 10.85 14.63 -10.47
N LEU A 10 11.50 13.76 -11.25
CA LEU A 10 12.96 13.72 -11.36
C LEU A 10 13.57 15.02 -11.92
N GLN A 11 12.88 15.67 -12.87
CA GLN A 11 13.31 16.99 -13.38
C GLN A 11 13.25 18.10 -12.33
N THR A 12 12.48 17.92 -11.25
CA THR A 12 12.42 18.87 -10.13
C THR A 12 13.51 18.65 -9.08
N GLY A 13 14.43 17.69 -9.31
CA GLY A 13 15.61 17.49 -8.47
C GLY A 13 15.44 16.52 -7.30
N ILE A 14 14.34 15.76 -7.24
CA ILE A 14 14.21 14.65 -6.28
C ILE A 14 15.10 13.48 -6.70
N GLU A 15 15.59 12.72 -5.72
CA GLU A 15 16.47 11.57 -5.98
C GLU A 15 15.73 10.39 -6.62
N SER A 16 14.51 10.12 -6.18
CA SER A 16 13.68 9.04 -6.72
C SER A 16 12.19 9.26 -6.49
N ALA A 17 11.39 8.59 -7.32
CA ALA A 17 9.93 8.57 -7.26
C ALA A 17 9.42 7.13 -7.32
N VAL A 18 8.41 6.80 -6.52
CA VAL A 18 7.61 5.58 -6.69
C VAL A 18 6.36 5.94 -7.48
N ALA A 19 6.09 5.20 -8.56
CA ALA A 19 4.96 5.44 -9.45
C ALA A 19 4.29 4.14 -9.89
N SER A 20 3.00 4.20 -10.26
CA SER A 20 2.26 3.06 -10.79
C SER A 20 2.19 3.09 -12.33
N LEU A 21 2.32 1.92 -12.96
CA LEU A 21 2.21 1.74 -14.41
C LEU A 21 0.75 1.70 -14.89
N TRP A 22 -0.19 1.38 -14.01
CA TRP A 22 -1.63 1.36 -14.26
C TRP A 22 -2.39 2.03 -13.12
N TYR A 23 -3.73 2.03 -13.23
CA TYR A 23 -4.61 2.62 -12.24
C TYR A 23 -4.37 2.01 -10.85
N ALA A 24 -4.03 2.87 -9.89
CA ALA A 24 -3.78 2.47 -8.53
C ALA A 24 -5.12 2.16 -7.83
N ASN A 25 -5.25 0.98 -7.24
CA ASN A 25 -6.36 0.65 -6.39
C ASN A 25 -6.10 1.19 -4.97
N ASP A 26 -7.04 1.92 -4.38
CA ASP A 26 -6.82 2.61 -3.10
C ASP A 26 -6.45 1.64 -1.96
N ALA A 27 -7.18 0.53 -1.81
CA ALA A 27 -6.89 -0.49 -0.80
C ALA A 27 -5.52 -1.15 -1.01
N GLY A 28 -5.21 -1.50 -2.27
CA GLY A 28 -3.91 -2.06 -2.64
C GLY A 28 -2.76 -1.08 -2.39
N THR A 29 -2.96 0.20 -2.70
CA THR A 29 -1.97 1.26 -2.52
C THR A 29 -1.73 1.54 -1.05
N LEU A 30 -2.80 1.59 -0.24
CA LEU A 30 -2.70 1.71 1.21
C LEU A 30 -1.84 0.58 1.79
N ALA A 31 -2.18 -0.67 1.47
CA ALA A 31 -1.45 -1.82 1.95
C ALA A 31 0.03 -1.83 1.50
N LEU A 32 0.27 -1.59 0.20
CA LEU A 32 1.62 -1.56 -0.35
C LEU A 32 2.48 -0.45 0.28
N MET A 33 1.92 0.75 0.47
CA MET A 33 2.67 1.87 1.04
C MET A 33 2.93 1.67 2.53
N SER A 34 1.98 1.10 3.28
CA SER A 34 2.22 0.74 4.68
C SER A 34 3.36 -0.27 4.84
N GLU A 35 3.38 -1.32 4.00
CA GLU A 35 4.50 -2.26 3.95
C GLU A 35 5.80 -1.58 3.51
N PHE A 36 5.74 -0.75 2.46
CA PHE A 36 6.93 -0.06 1.94
C PHE A 36 7.60 0.82 2.99
N TYR A 37 6.83 1.66 3.70
CA TYR A 37 7.39 2.51 4.74
C TYR A 37 7.92 1.70 5.93
N HIS A 38 7.27 0.59 6.28
CA HIS A 38 7.78 -0.31 7.31
C HIS A 38 9.15 -0.91 6.93
N HIS A 39 9.28 -1.46 5.72
CA HIS A 39 10.55 -2.02 5.25
C HIS A 39 11.61 -0.95 4.99
N LEU A 40 11.20 0.29 4.66
CA LEU A 40 12.11 1.41 4.41
C LEU A 40 12.94 1.78 5.64
N GLU A 41 12.45 1.53 6.86
CA GLU A 41 13.19 1.82 8.10
C GLU A 41 14.47 0.98 8.25
N THR A 42 14.51 -0.21 7.63
CA THR A 42 15.59 -1.18 7.83
C THR A 42 16.27 -1.65 6.54
N ALA A 43 15.61 -1.48 5.39
CA ALA A 43 16.16 -1.91 4.11
C ALA A 43 17.37 -1.06 3.69
N PRO A 44 18.38 -1.66 3.07
CA PRO A 44 19.59 -0.95 2.63
C PRO A 44 19.35 0.01 1.45
N THR A 45 18.24 -0.14 0.71
CA THR A 45 17.88 0.70 -0.43
C THR A 45 16.37 0.84 -0.53
N LYS A 46 15.89 1.94 -1.13
CA LYS A 46 14.47 2.18 -1.44
C LYS A 46 13.92 1.08 -2.37
N ALA A 47 14.75 0.57 -3.29
CA ALA A 47 14.38 -0.52 -4.18
C ALA A 47 14.15 -1.84 -3.41
N GLU A 48 15.00 -2.14 -2.44
CA GLU A 48 14.84 -3.32 -1.59
C GLU A 48 13.61 -3.20 -0.68
N ALA A 49 13.35 -2.01 -0.11
CA ALA A 49 12.13 -1.77 0.65
C ALA A 49 10.86 -2.03 -0.18
N LEU A 50 10.83 -1.53 -1.43
CA LEU A 50 9.70 -1.76 -2.35
C LEU A 50 9.55 -3.24 -2.68
N ARG A 51 10.67 -3.95 -2.93
CA ARG A 51 10.65 -5.39 -3.21
C ARG A 51 10.12 -6.19 -2.01
N GLN A 52 10.51 -5.83 -0.79
CA GLN A 52 10.00 -6.49 0.43
C GLN A 52 8.51 -6.25 0.60
N ALA A 53 8.03 -5.02 0.37
CA ALA A 53 6.60 -4.73 0.41
C ALA A 53 5.79 -5.55 -0.60
N GLN A 54 6.30 -5.68 -1.84
CA GLN A 54 5.69 -6.54 -2.86
C GLN A 54 5.66 -8.02 -2.45
N LEU A 55 6.70 -8.50 -1.75
CA LEU A 55 6.74 -9.86 -1.20
C LEU A 55 5.73 -10.05 -0.06
N SER A 56 5.59 -9.08 0.84
CA SER A 56 4.61 -9.13 1.94
C SER A 56 3.18 -9.18 1.39
N MET A 57 2.89 -8.40 0.35
CA MET A 57 1.63 -8.48 -0.40
C MET A 57 1.44 -9.87 -1.03
N LEU A 58 2.43 -10.38 -1.77
CA LEU A 58 2.39 -11.69 -2.41
C LEU A 58 2.13 -12.84 -1.41
N ARG A 59 2.74 -12.76 -0.22
CA ARG A 59 2.62 -13.77 0.85
C ARG A 59 1.33 -13.66 1.67
N ARG A 60 0.45 -12.69 1.37
CA ARG A 60 -0.81 -12.40 2.09
C ARG A 60 -0.59 -11.89 3.51
N ASN A 61 0.58 -11.31 3.79
CA ASN A 61 0.84 -10.67 5.07
C ASN A 61 -0.04 -9.42 5.19
N ALA A 62 -0.12 -8.64 4.11
CA ALA A 62 -0.96 -7.45 3.99
C ALA A 62 -2.41 -7.78 3.56
N ARG A 63 -3.38 -7.50 4.42
CA ARG A 63 -4.82 -7.75 4.17
C ARG A 63 -5.73 -6.83 4.98
N LEU A 64 -6.95 -6.62 4.49
CA LEU A 64 -7.98 -5.91 5.23
C LEU A 64 -8.86 -6.91 5.97
N GLU A 65 -9.05 -6.68 7.27
CA GLU A 65 -9.93 -7.44 8.14
C GLU A 65 -11.01 -6.49 8.68
N THR A 66 -12.28 -6.87 8.53
CA THR A 66 -13.42 -6.05 8.96
C THR A 66 -14.25 -6.76 10.02
N PHE A 67 -14.82 -5.96 10.91
CA PHE A 67 -15.57 -6.44 12.06
C PHE A 67 -16.87 -5.63 12.14
N SER A 68 -18.00 -6.34 12.14
CA SER A 68 -19.29 -5.72 12.44
C SER A 68 -19.36 -5.44 13.93
N GLN A 69 -19.44 -4.16 14.30
CA GLN A 69 -19.71 -3.78 15.67
C GLN A 69 -21.18 -3.39 15.78
N GLU A 70 -21.96 -4.20 16.49
CA GLU A 70 -23.28 -3.79 16.95
C GLU A 70 -23.08 -2.61 17.89
N THR A 71 -23.43 -1.42 17.42
CA THR A 71 -23.41 -0.20 18.22
C THR A 71 -24.85 0.14 18.57
N ASP A 72 -25.10 0.62 19.79
CA ASP A 72 -26.44 0.91 20.29
C ASP A 72 -27.23 1.81 19.33
N ALA A 73 -28.27 1.22 18.74
CA ALA A 73 -29.36 1.81 17.96
C ALA A 73 -28.98 2.70 16.75
N THR A 74 -29.23 2.16 15.55
CA THR A 74 -29.51 2.86 14.27
C THR A 74 -28.39 2.92 13.23
N ALA A 75 -27.12 2.68 13.57
CA ALA A 75 -26.03 2.64 12.56
C ALA A 75 -25.22 1.34 12.62
N ASN A 76 -25.21 0.57 11.52
CA ASN A 76 -24.25 -0.51 11.33
C ASN A 76 -22.87 0.10 11.04
N TYR A 77 -22.05 0.25 12.08
CA TYR A 77 -20.66 0.69 11.93
C TYR A 77 -19.75 -0.50 11.65
N ILE A 78 -19.04 -0.45 10.51
CA ILE A 78 -18.03 -1.45 10.17
C ILE A 78 -16.68 -0.89 10.62
N LYS A 79 -16.06 -1.53 11.60
CA LYS A 79 -14.67 -1.27 11.95
C LYS A 79 -13.78 -2.13 11.05
N GLY A 80 -12.67 -1.57 10.59
CA GLY A 80 -11.70 -2.32 9.80
C GLY A 80 -10.29 -2.12 10.31
N GLU A 81 -9.44 -3.11 10.08
CA GLU A 81 -8.00 -3.07 10.35
C GLU A 81 -7.24 -3.52 9.09
N LEU A 82 -6.19 -2.78 8.74
CA LEU A 82 -5.16 -3.26 7.85
C LEU A 82 -4.15 -4.03 8.72
N VAL A 83 -3.95 -5.30 8.39
CA VAL A 83 -2.96 -6.17 9.03
C VAL A 83 -1.80 -6.37 8.06
N GLY A 84 -0.56 -6.25 8.54
CA GLY A 84 0.67 -6.41 7.77
C GLY A 84 1.89 -6.67 8.65
N ASP A 85 3.08 -6.60 8.07
CA ASP A 85 4.34 -6.80 8.82
C ASP A 85 4.58 -5.69 9.86
N PHE A 86 4.02 -4.50 9.61
CA PHE A 86 3.95 -3.37 10.54
C PHE A 86 2.96 -3.55 11.70
N GLY A 87 2.29 -4.69 11.80
CA GLY A 87 1.26 -4.95 12.80
C GLY A 87 -0.14 -4.61 12.30
N LYS A 88 -0.89 -3.82 13.08
CA LYS A 88 -2.30 -3.51 12.78
C LYS A 88 -2.55 -2.01 12.78
N VAL A 89 -3.25 -1.53 11.76
CA VAL A 89 -3.63 -0.12 11.62
C VAL A 89 -5.15 -0.03 11.46
N THR A 90 -5.80 0.80 12.27
CA THR A 90 -7.25 1.04 12.16
C THR A 90 -7.58 1.77 10.87
N LEU A 91 -8.58 1.26 10.15
CA LEU A 91 -9.04 1.81 8.88
C LEU A 91 -10.08 2.92 9.09
N PRO A 92 -10.06 3.95 8.23
CA PRO A 92 -11.20 4.86 8.09
C PRO A 92 -12.47 4.11 7.70
N PRO A 93 -13.67 4.61 8.08
CA PRO A 93 -14.94 3.96 7.78
C PRO A 93 -15.15 3.69 6.28
N GLU A 94 -14.65 4.56 5.40
CA GLU A 94 -14.79 4.44 3.94
C GLU A 94 -14.05 3.22 3.40
N VAL A 95 -12.87 2.93 3.97
CA VAL A 95 -12.06 1.77 3.58
C VAL A 95 -12.60 0.50 4.25
N ALA A 96 -13.06 0.61 5.50
CA ALA A 96 -13.67 -0.52 6.21
C ALA A 96 -14.94 -1.03 5.50
N GLN A 97 -15.70 -0.17 4.82
CA GLN A 97 -16.85 -0.55 4.00
C GLN A 97 -16.50 -1.44 2.80
N LEU A 98 -15.23 -1.49 2.37
CA LEU A 98 -14.81 -2.37 1.27
C LEU A 98 -14.87 -3.86 1.63
N GLY A 99 -15.02 -4.18 2.91
CA GLY A 99 -15.05 -5.55 3.44
C GLY A 99 -13.67 -6.21 3.48
N ASP A 100 -13.66 -7.49 3.84
CA ASP A 100 -12.44 -8.29 3.86
C ASP A 100 -11.81 -8.40 2.47
N ARG A 101 -10.51 -8.12 2.36
CA ARG A 101 -9.78 -8.16 1.09
C ARG A 101 -8.42 -8.83 1.24
N THR A 102 -8.20 -9.82 0.39
CA THR A 102 -6.88 -10.39 0.14
C THR A 102 -6.21 -9.61 -0.99
N LEU A 103 -5.10 -8.92 -0.67
CA LEU A 103 -4.41 -8.01 -1.60
C LEU A 103 -3.20 -8.66 -2.29
N SER A 104 -3.12 -10.01 -2.27
CA SER A 104 -1.97 -10.73 -2.84
C SER A 104 -1.92 -10.80 -4.37
N HIS A 105 -3.04 -10.51 -5.04
CA HIS A 105 -3.08 -10.56 -6.49
C HIS A 105 -2.14 -9.48 -7.10
N PRO A 106 -1.28 -9.82 -8.09
CA PRO A 106 -0.28 -8.90 -8.64
C PRO A 106 -0.83 -7.55 -9.09
N TYR A 107 -2.08 -7.52 -9.57
CA TYR A 107 -2.83 -6.29 -9.89
C TYR A 107 -2.64 -5.15 -8.87
N TYR A 108 -2.56 -5.47 -7.57
CA TYR A 108 -2.48 -4.46 -6.51
C TYR A 108 -1.07 -3.87 -6.30
N TRP A 109 0.00 -4.57 -6.68
CA TRP A 109 1.35 -4.22 -6.26
C TRP A 109 2.42 -4.28 -7.37
N SER A 110 2.24 -5.12 -8.39
CA SER A 110 3.26 -5.34 -9.42
C SER A 110 3.40 -4.17 -10.40
N GLY A 111 2.45 -3.22 -10.36
CA GLY A 111 2.47 -2.02 -11.18
C GLY A 111 3.32 -0.90 -10.59
N PHE A 112 3.73 -1.01 -9.32
CA PHE A 112 4.54 0.01 -8.68
C PHE A 112 6.02 -0.20 -9.00
N THR A 113 6.68 0.88 -9.39
CA THR A 113 8.11 0.89 -9.72
C THR A 113 8.79 2.10 -9.09
N LEU A 114 10.06 1.91 -8.73
CA LEU A 114 10.94 3.00 -8.29
C LEU A 114 11.71 3.52 -9.50
N ILE A 115 11.72 4.83 -9.68
CA ILE A 115 12.39 5.52 -10.79
C ILE A 115 13.37 6.53 -10.17
N GLY A 116 14.64 6.50 -10.58
CA GLY A 116 15.71 7.34 -10.04
C GLY A 116 16.72 6.57 -9.18
N SER A 117 17.37 7.26 -8.24
CA SER A 117 18.35 6.66 -7.32
C SER A 117 17.67 5.64 -6.38
N PRO A 118 18.16 4.39 -6.32
CA PRO A 118 17.67 3.42 -5.35
C PRO A 118 18.20 3.66 -3.93
N PHE A 119 19.25 4.47 -3.79
CA PHE A 119 19.88 4.83 -2.53
C PHE A 119 19.19 6.03 -1.89
#